data_AF-A0A7S3PXR5-F1
#
_entry.id   AF-A0A7S3PXR5-F1
#
_cell.length_a   1.000
_cell.length_b   1.000
_cell.length_c   1.000
_cell.angle_alpha   90.00
_cell.angle_beta   90.00
_cell.angle_gamma   90.00
#
_symmetry.space_group_name_H-M   'P 1'
#
loop_
_entity.id
_entity.type
_entity.pdbx_description
1 polymer ?
#
loop_
_entity_poly.entity_id
_entity_poly.type
_entity_poly.pdbx_seq_one_letter_code
_entity_poly.pdbx_strand_id
1 'polypeptide(L)'
;SSHHPITSKTNPKKSVMKTFLMPQSQFYLICSVCLSKVVASVNANLLIAGSSNLDTFLRLRRLPQPGENLTLLPNTQPIIDIPGGKGCNQAIACKKLSSLPGGETGVSFLGRIGNDESGGGGGGGAIIKSTLQEHSVNIEHLEECEEFPTGRGYVFLE
;
A
#
# COMPACT_ATOMS: atom_id res chain seq x y z
N SER A 1 -27.88 -45.96 -45.16
CA SER A 1 -28.89 -45.07 -44.58
C SER A 1 -28.20 -43.97 -43.78
N SER A 2 -28.13 -42.76 -44.36
CA SER A 2 -27.92 -41.42 -43.74
C SER A 2 -26.80 -41.21 -42.70
N HIS A 3 -26.04 -40.12 -42.63
CA HIS A 3 -25.74 -38.97 -43.49
C HIS A 3 -24.62 -38.20 -42.74
N HIS A 4 -23.62 -37.72 -43.51
CA HIS A 4 -22.70 -36.58 -43.29
C HIS A 4 -21.89 -36.37 -41.99
N PRO A 5 -20.55 -36.30 -42.10
CA PRO A 5 -19.71 -35.36 -41.38
C PRO A 5 -19.42 -34.12 -42.23
N ILE A 6 -19.60 -32.91 -41.69
CA ILE A 6 -19.15 -31.65 -42.31
C ILE A 6 -18.06 -31.07 -41.42
N THR A 7 -16.80 -31.25 -41.84
CA THR A 7 -15.66 -30.47 -41.34
C THR A 7 -15.54 -29.20 -42.19
N SER A 8 -15.84 -28.04 -41.61
CA SER A 8 -15.72 -26.75 -42.29
C SER A 8 -14.26 -26.29 -42.38
N LYS A 9 -13.82 -26.06 -43.61
CA LYS A 9 -12.61 -25.34 -44.00
C LYS A 9 -12.67 -23.86 -43.56
N THR A 10 -11.51 -23.29 -43.25
CA THR A 10 -10.91 -22.07 -43.85
C THR A 10 -10.22 -21.12 -42.85
N ASN A 11 -8.99 -20.74 -43.23
CA ASN A 11 -8.06 -19.79 -42.61
C ASN A 11 -8.41 -18.33 -43.05
N PRO A 12 -7.70 -17.27 -42.59
CA PRO A 12 -8.23 -16.14 -41.84
C PRO A 12 -8.48 -14.88 -42.69
N LYS A 13 -9.40 -14.00 -42.28
CA LYS A 13 -9.46 -12.62 -42.79
C LYS A 13 -8.95 -11.65 -41.74
N LYS A 14 -7.79 -11.04 -42.01
CA LYS A 14 -7.23 -9.90 -41.28
C LYS A 14 -8.19 -8.71 -41.39
N SER A 15 -8.74 -8.26 -40.26
CA SER A 15 -9.46 -6.99 -40.19
C SER A 15 -8.45 -5.87 -39.90
N VAL A 16 -8.28 -4.99 -40.87
CA VAL A 16 -7.41 -3.81 -40.79
C VAL A 16 -8.08 -2.77 -39.86
N MET A 17 -7.43 -2.42 -38.75
CA MET A 17 -7.81 -1.26 -37.94
C MET A 17 -7.69 0.01 -38.79
N LYS A 18 -8.82 0.69 -39.02
CA LYS A 18 -8.81 2.07 -39.53
C LYS A 18 -8.34 2.99 -38.41
N THR A 19 -7.12 3.52 -38.55
CA THR A 19 -6.63 4.63 -37.72
C THR A 19 -7.52 5.84 -37.95
N PHE A 20 -8.32 6.21 -36.95
CA PHE A 20 -9.11 7.42 -36.96
C PHE A 20 -8.19 8.60 -36.64
N LEU A 21 -7.68 9.27 -37.68
CA LEU A 21 -6.92 10.51 -37.55
C LEU A 21 -7.87 11.64 -37.18
N MET A 22 -7.92 12.02 -35.89
CA MET A 22 -8.60 13.24 -35.46
C MET A 22 -7.73 14.48 -35.77
N PRO A 23 -8.31 15.63 -36.14
CA PRO A 23 -7.56 16.86 -36.43
C PRO A 23 -6.89 17.39 -35.16
N GLN A 24 -5.63 17.87 -35.26
CA GLN A 24 -4.84 18.36 -34.12
C GLN A 24 -5.55 19.45 -33.30
N SER A 25 -6.44 20.24 -33.89
CA SER A 25 -7.21 21.29 -33.19
C SER A 25 -8.21 20.75 -32.16
N GLN A 26 -8.78 19.56 -32.37
CA GLN A 26 -9.72 18.94 -31.41
C GLN A 26 -8.98 18.30 -30.23
N PHE A 27 -7.74 17.85 -30.43
CA PHE A 27 -6.90 17.32 -29.36
C PHE A 27 -6.47 18.43 -28.37
N TYR A 28 -6.13 19.61 -28.90
CA TYR A 28 -5.78 20.77 -28.07
C TYR A 28 -6.97 21.33 -27.27
N LEU A 29 -8.20 21.26 -27.81
CA LEU A 29 -9.39 21.77 -27.12
C LEU A 29 -9.83 20.87 -25.95
N ILE A 30 -9.70 19.54 -26.08
CA ILE A 30 -9.92 18.61 -24.97
C ILE A 30 -8.82 18.78 -23.89
N CYS A 31 -7.57 19.00 -24.32
CA CYS A 31 -6.43 19.20 -23.43
C CYS A 31 -6.54 20.52 -22.61
N SER A 32 -7.04 21.60 -23.21
CA SER A 32 -7.11 22.92 -22.56
C SER A 32 -8.29 23.07 -21.58
N VAL A 33 -9.44 22.43 -21.85
CA VAL A 33 -10.64 22.54 -20.99
C VAL A 33 -10.57 21.61 -19.77
N CYS A 34 -9.84 20.48 -19.85
CA CYS A 34 -9.60 19.63 -18.68
C CYS A 34 -8.56 20.20 -17.70
N LEU A 35 -7.58 20.98 -18.19
CA LEU A 35 -6.48 21.43 -17.34
C LEU A 35 -6.85 22.59 -16.41
N SER A 36 -7.82 23.41 -16.80
CA SER A 36 -8.16 24.66 -16.10
C SER A 36 -9.26 24.53 -15.03
N LYS A 37 -10.02 23.42 -14.99
CA LYS A 37 -11.08 23.19 -13.99
C LYS A 37 -10.72 22.20 -12.87
N VAL A 38 -9.58 21.51 -12.93
CA VAL A 38 -9.16 20.58 -11.86
C VAL A 38 -8.36 21.31 -10.75
N VAL A 39 -7.88 22.53 -11.00
CA VAL A 39 -7.21 23.37 -10.00
C VAL A 39 -8.23 24.20 -9.21
N ALA A 40 -9.29 23.55 -8.73
CA ALA A 40 -9.97 24.06 -7.55
C ALA A 40 -9.19 23.51 -6.37
N SER A 41 -8.29 24.32 -5.81
CA SER A 41 -7.64 24.05 -4.53
C SER A 41 -8.71 24.03 -3.45
N VAL A 42 -9.37 22.88 -3.30
CA VAL A 42 -10.02 22.52 -2.06
C VAL A 42 -8.86 22.15 -1.14
N ASN A 43 -8.78 22.73 0.06
CA ASN A 43 -7.99 22.17 1.15
C ASN A 43 -8.60 20.79 1.47
N ALA A 44 -8.27 19.79 0.66
CA ALA A 44 -8.74 18.45 0.82
C ALA A 44 -7.98 17.85 2.00
N ASN A 45 -8.71 17.39 3.00
CA ASN A 45 -8.15 16.66 4.13
C ASN A 45 -8.62 15.21 4.03
N LEU A 46 -7.66 14.29 4.09
CA LEU A 46 -7.88 12.85 4.06
C LEU A 46 -7.58 12.27 5.44
N LEU A 47 -8.61 11.72 6.10
CA LEU A 47 -8.45 10.95 7.32
C LEU A 47 -8.39 9.47 6.97
N ILE A 48 -7.35 8.78 7.42
CA ILE A 48 -7.20 7.33 7.28
C ILE A 48 -7.33 6.71 8.66
N ALA A 49 -8.42 5.96 8.85
CA ALA A 49 -8.66 5.18 10.04
C ALA A 49 -8.25 3.73 9.77
N GLY A 50 -7.32 3.18 10.55
CA GLY A 50 -6.93 1.80 10.34
C GLY A 50 -5.80 1.29 11.19
N SER A 51 -5.33 0.10 10.82
CA SER A 51 -4.29 -0.63 11.54
C SER A 51 -2.90 -0.02 11.34
N SER A 52 -2.14 -0.01 12.41
CA SER A 52 -0.67 0.05 12.43
C SER A 52 -0.15 -1.18 13.16
N ASN A 53 0.90 -1.81 12.64
CA ASN A 53 1.55 -2.94 13.29
C ASN A 53 3.05 -2.93 12.99
N LEU A 54 3.78 -3.80 13.69
CA LEU A 54 5.19 -4.05 13.48
C LEU A 54 5.38 -5.45 12.91
N ASP A 55 5.87 -5.53 11.70
CA ASP A 55 6.12 -6.78 11.01
C ASP A 55 7.52 -7.31 11.37
N THR A 56 7.58 -8.61 11.71
CA THR A 56 8.79 -9.36 11.96
C THR A 56 8.90 -10.49 10.94
N PHE A 57 9.99 -10.50 10.19
CA PHE A 57 10.26 -11.49 9.15
C PHE A 57 11.26 -12.52 9.64
N LEU A 58 10.85 -13.79 9.62
CA LEU A 58 11.63 -14.94 10.08
C LEU A 58 11.95 -15.85 8.89
N ARG A 59 13.24 -16.02 8.59
CA ARG A 59 13.70 -16.92 7.52
C ARG A 59 13.86 -18.34 8.06
N LEU A 60 13.15 -19.29 7.46
CA LEU A 60 13.06 -20.68 7.87
C LEU A 60 13.40 -21.59 6.70
N ARG A 61 13.83 -22.83 6.99
CA ARG A 61 14.03 -23.85 5.95
C ARG A 61 12.71 -24.38 5.38
N ARG A 62 11.65 -24.30 6.17
CA ARG A 62 10.27 -24.71 5.89
C ARG A 62 9.34 -24.12 6.94
N LEU A 63 8.02 -24.15 6.72
CA LEU A 63 7.06 -23.79 7.75
C LEU A 63 7.06 -24.79 8.93
N PRO A 64 6.85 -24.31 10.18
CA PRO A 64 6.83 -25.18 11.36
C PRO A 64 5.58 -26.06 11.40
N GLN A 65 5.73 -27.28 11.94
CA GLN A 65 4.60 -28.13 12.28
C GLN A 65 4.10 -27.83 13.70
N PRO A 66 2.83 -28.12 14.04
CA PRO A 66 2.33 -27.94 15.39
C PRO A 66 3.21 -28.64 16.44
N GLY A 67 3.65 -27.89 17.46
CA GLY A 67 4.50 -28.39 18.55
C GLY A 67 6.00 -28.48 18.22
N GLU A 68 6.42 -28.11 17.02
CA GLU A 68 7.84 -28.12 16.63
C GLU A 68 8.56 -26.85 17.07
N ASN A 69 9.79 -27.00 17.58
CA ASN A 69 10.76 -25.91 17.69
C ASN A 69 11.65 -25.90 16.45
N LEU A 70 11.59 -24.82 15.66
CA LEU A 70 12.40 -24.65 14.45
C LEU A 70 13.31 -23.43 14.59
N THR A 71 14.61 -23.62 14.34
CA THR A 71 15.59 -22.52 14.34
C THR A 71 15.58 -21.78 13.00
N LEU A 72 15.86 -20.48 13.04
CA LEU A 72 16.10 -19.68 11.83
C LEU A 72 17.23 -20.27 10.98
N LEU A 73 17.25 -19.94 9.69
CA LEU A 73 18.32 -20.37 8.79
C LEU A 73 19.71 -19.93 9.30
N PRO A 74 20.75 -20.77 9.17
CA PRO A 74 22.12 -20.40 9.55
C PRO A 74 22.55 -19.10 8.87
N ASN A 75 23.29 -18.26 9.60
CA ASN A 75 23.78 -16.96 9.13
C ASN A 75 22.67 -15.98 8.70
N THR A 76 21.43 -16.17 9.15
CA THR A 76 20.35 -15.20 8.98
C THR A 76 19.95 -14.61 10.33
N GLN A 77 19.57 -13.34 10.32
CA GLN A 77 18.98 -12.66 11.48
C GLN A 77 17.53 -12.31 11.13
N PRO A 78 16.62 -12.31 12.13
CA PRO A 78 15.27 -11.83 11.91
C PRO A 78 15.31 -10.34 11.56
N ILE A 79 14.46 -9.93 10.62
CA ILE A 79 14.19 -8.51 10.40
C ILE A 79 13.01 -8.17 11.29
N ILE A 80 13.24 -7.39 12.34
CA ILE A 80 12.27 -7.11 13.39
C ILE A 80 11.74 -5.69 13.31
N ASP A 81 10.56 -5.48 13.88
CA ASP A 81 9.95 -4.17 14.11
C ASP A 81 9.88 -3.26 12.88
N ILE A 82 9.57 -3.84 11.72
CA ILE A 82 9.33 -3.08 10.51
C ILE A 82 7.96 -2.40 10.58
N PRO A 83 7.86 -1.07 10.44
CA PRO A 83 6.58 -0.39 10.42
C PRO A 83 5.68 -0.92 9.31
N GLY A 84 4.47 -1.30 9.66
CA GLY A 84 3.51 -1.88 8.75
C GLY A 84 2.07 -1.50 9.09
N GLY A 85 1.16 -2.26 8.50
CA GLY A 85 -0.28 -2.14 8.72
C GLY A 85 -0.92 -1.40 7.56
N LYS A 86 -2.07 -1.88 7.11
CA LYS A 86 -2.71 -1.34 5.90
C LYS A 86 -3.02 0.15 6.03
N GLY A 87 -3.54 0.58 7.19
CA GLY A 87 -3.84 1.98 7.46
C GLY A 87 -2.59 2.85 7.48
N CYS A 88 -1.56 2.45 8.22
CA CYS A 88 -0.27 3.15 8.26
C CYS A 88 0.35 3.29 6.85
N ASN A 89 0.41 2.17 6.10
CA ASN A 89 0.96 2.15 4.75
C ASN A 89 0.16 3.04 3.79
N GLN A 90 -1.17 3.05 3.89
CA GLN A 90 -2.03 3.93 3.09
C GLN A 90 -1.79 5.40 3.45
N ALA A 91 -1.66 5.75 4.73
CA ALA A 91 -1.42 7.13 5.15
C ALA A 91 -0.11 7.68 4.59
N ILE A 92 0.96 6.90 4.68
CA ILE A 92 2.26 7.25 4.11
C ILE A 92 2.18 7.36 2.59
N ALA A 93 1.52 6.41 1.91
CA ALA A 93 1.38 6.44 0.46
C ALA A 93 0.60 7.68 -0.01
N CYS A 94 -0.55 7.96 0.61
CA CYS A 94 -1.35 9.15 0.31
C CYS A 94 -0.55 10.43 0.55
N LYS A 95 0.21 10.51 1.65
CA LYS A 95 1.01 11.70 1.96
C LYS A 95 2.15 11.93 0.97
N LYS A 96 2.79 10.86 0.48
CA LYS A 96 3.80 10.92 -0.59
C LYS A 96 3.20 11.40 -1.93
N LEU A 97 1.98 10.98 -2.24
CA LEU A 97 1.28 11.40 -3.46
C LEU A 97 0.77 12.84 -3.36
N SER A 98 0.34 13.28 -2.18
CA SER A 98 -0.13 14.66 -1.96
C SER A 98 0.97 15.71 -2.00
N SER A 99 2.25 15.32 -2.03
CA SER A 99 3.37 16.25 -2.23
C SER A 99 3.74 16.48 -3.70
N LEU A 100 3.02 15.87 -4.64
CA LEU A 100 3.23 16.10 -6.08
C LEU A 100 2.66 17.47 -6.53
N PRO A 101 3.19 18.09 -7.60
CA PRO A 101 2.71 19.37 -8.09
C PRO A 101 1.22 19.31 -8.47
N GLY A 102 0.40 20.20 -7.90
CA GLY A 102 -1.02 20.33 -8.28
C GLY A 102 -2.04 20.26 -7.14
N GLY A 103 -1.62 19.99 -5.90
CA GLY A 103 -2.48 20.13 -4.73
C GLY A 103 -1.82 19.68 -3.45
N GLU A 104 -1.98 20.45 -2.37
CA GLU A 104 -1.55 20.06 -1.03
C GLU A 104 -2.75 19.48 -0.29
N THR A 105 -2.76 18.16 -0.09
CA THR A 105 -3.81 17.46 0.69
C THR A 105 -3.26 17.16 2.08
N GLY A 106 -3.96 17.60 3.12
CA GLY A 106 -3.65 17.19 4.49
C GLY A 106 -3.98 15.72 4.67
N VAL A 107 -3.06 14.93 5.25
CA VAL A 107 -3.31 13.51 5.56
C VAL A 107 -3.19 13.32 7.06
N SER A 108 -4.26 12.86 7.69
CA SER A 108 -4.33 12.50 9.11
C SER A 108 -4.52 11.00 9.28
N PHE A 109 -3.94 10.45 10.34
CA PHE A 109 -4.09 9.05 10.71
C PHE A 109 -4.82 8.92 12.05
N LEU A 110 -5.86 8.08 12.06
CA LEU A 110 -6.59 7.65 13.25
C LEU A 110 -6.27 6.19 13.50
N GLY A 111 -5.70 5.90 14.67
CA GLY A 111 -5.29 4.56 15.05
C GLY A 111 -4.86 4.47 16.50
N ARG A 112 -4.46 3.28 16.92
CA ARG A 112 -3.98 3.03 18.28
C ARG A 112 -2.70 2.20 18.27
N ILE A 113 -1.73 2.59 19.08
CA ILE A 113 -0.44 1.91 19.31
C ILE A 113 -0.30 1.58 20.80
N GLY A 114 0.60 0.68 21.16
CA GLY A 114 0.91 0.40 22.57
C GLY A 114 1.99 1.34 23.11
N ASN A 115 1.99 1.58 24.43
CA ASN A 115 3.11 2.23 25.11
C ASN A 115 4.22 1.21 25.43
N ASP A 116 4.76 0.59 24.38
CA ASP A 116 5.81 -0.42 24.53
C ASP A 116 7.11 0.26 24.96
N GLU A 117 7.70 -0.18 26.08
CA GLU A 117 9.07 0.16 26.43
C GLU A 117 10.04 -0.83 25.77
N SER A 118 11.11 -0.33 25.15
CA SER A 118 12.29 -1.15 24.83
C SER A 118 13.51 -0.54 25.53
N GLY A 119 14.29 -1.38 26.21
CA GLY A 119 15.41 -0.99 27.09
C GLY A 119 16.61 -0.32 26.41
N GLY A 120 16.44 0.28 25.24
CA GLY A 120 17.50 0.95 24.47
C GLY A 120 17.07 2.19 23.67
N GLY A 121 15.81 2.63 23.76
CA GLY A 121 15.33 3.85 23.10
C GLY A 121 14.19 3.60 22.11
N GLY A 122 12.97 3.57 22.65
CA GLY A 122 11.70 3.50 21.92
C GLY A 122 11.22 2.07 21.68
N GLY A 123 10.11 1.66 22.29
CA GLY A 123 9.46 0.40 21.91
C GLY A 123 8.58 0.56 20.68
N GLY A 124 7.79 -0.47 20.41
CA GLY A 124 7.03 -0.61 19.19
C GLY A 124 6.14 0.58 18.81
N GLY A 125 5.43 1.15 19.78
CA GLY A 125 4.59 2.33 19.53
C GLY A 125 5.40 3.55 19.07
N ALA A 126 6.56 3.77 19.68
CA ALA A 126 7.45 4.87 19.32
C ALA A 126 7.94 4.75 17.86
N ILE A 127 8.23 3.53 17.39
CA ILE A 127 8.64 3.26 16.01
C ILE A 127 7.54 3.63 15.01
N ILE A 128 6.29 3.27 15.28
CA ILE A 128 5.16 3.65 14.40
C ILE A 128 4.95 5.16 14.41
N LYS A 129 4.99 5.77 15.60
CA LYS A 129 4.82 7.22 15.79
C LYS A 129 5.87 8.00 15.01
N SER A 130 7.15 7.65 15.15
CA SER A 130 8.25 8.30 14.43
C SER A 130 8.11 8.10 12.93
N THR A 131 7.77 6.89 12.47
CA THR A 131 7.58 6.60 11.03
C THR A 131 6.51 7.48 10.39
N LEU A 132 5.36 7.65 11.06
CA LEU A 132 4.28 8.52 10.56
C LEU A 132 4.70 10.00 10.56
N GLN A 133 5.41 10.45 11.60
CA GLN A 133 5.92 11.82 11.72
C GLN A 133 6.98 12.14 10.66
N GLU A 134 7.93 11.24 10.43
CA GLU A 134 8.98 11.36 9.40
C GLU A 134 8.38 11.51 8.00
N HIS A 135 7.21 10.93 7.76
CA HIS A 135 6.48 11.05 6.51
C HIS A 135 5.48 12.21 6.49
N SER A 136 5.47 13.09 7.51
CA SER A 136 4.59 14.26 7.61
C SER A 136 3.08 13.93 7.60
N VAL A 137 2.72 12.76 8.13
CA VAL A 137 1.31 12.41 8.40
C VAL A 137 0.91 13.05 9.72
N ASN A 138 -0.26 13.69 9.78
CA ASN A 138 -0.81 14.22 11.03
C ASN A 138 -1.26 13.05 11.92
N ILE A 139 -0.72 13.00 13.14
CA ILE A 139 -0.97 11.94 14.12
C ILE A 139 -1.72 12.43 15.37
N GLU A 140 -2.42 13.57 15.29
CA GLU A 140 -3.27 14.10 16.38
C GLU A 140 -4.28 13.07 16.90
N HIS A 141 -4.71 12.14 16.04
CA HIS A 141 -5.66 11.08 16.36
C HIS A 141 -4.99 9.71 16.55
N LEU A 142 -3.68 9.66 16.79
CA LEU A 142 -2.97 8.44 17.16
C LEU A 142 -2.93 8.30 18.68
N GLU A 143 -3.67 7.34 19.22
CA GLU A 143 -3.73 7.10 20.66
C GLU A 143 -2.73 6.02 21.10
N GLU A 144 -2.19 6.18 22.29
CA GLU A 144 -1.35 5.19 22.96
C GLU A 144 -2.20 4.39 23.96
N CYS A 145 -2.02 3.07 23.99
CA CYS A 145 -2.71 2.13 24.85
C CYS A 145 -1.73 1.59 25.89
N GLU A 146 -2.05 1.75 27.17
CA GLU A 146 -1.23 1.25 28.28
C GLU A 146 -1.44 -0.26 28.53
N GLU A 147 -2.63 -0.77 28.19
CA GLU A 147 -3.04 -2.14 28.50
C GLU A 147 -2.47 -3.18 27.53
N PHE A 148 -2.26 -2.79 26.26
CA PHE A 148 -1.88 -3.72 25.19
C PHE A 148 -0.70 -3.19 24.39
N PRO A 149 0.22 -4.07 23.97
CA PRO A 149 1.36 -3.68 23.16
C PRO A 149 0.93 -3.28 21.74
N THR A 150 1.83 -2.63 21.00
CA THR A 150 1.61 -2.36 19.57
C THR A 150 1.41 -3.68 18.82
N GLY A 151 0.43 -3.71 17.91
CA GLY A 151 0.14 -4.88 17.10
C GLY A 151 1.38 -5.38 16.38
N ARG A 152 1.55 -6.70 16.29
CA ARG A 152 2.70 -7.34 15.61
C ARG A 152 2.23 -8.30 14.54
N GLY A 153 2.92 -8.31 13.40
CA GLY A 153 2.81 -9.32 12.36
C GLY A 153 4.04 -10.21 12.36
N TYR A 154 3.85 -11.53 12.25
CA TYR A 154 4.95 -12.47 12.06
C TYR A 154 4.84 -13.09 10.68
N VAL A 155 5.87 -12.89 9.87
CA VAL A 155 5.93 -13.35 8.49
C VAL A 155 7.02 -14.40 8.38
N PHE A 156 6.62 -15.63 8.07
CA PHE A 156 7.55 -16.72 7.83
C PHE A 156 7.94 -16.73 6.35
N LEU A 157 9.24 -16.74 6.09
CA LEU A 157 9.84 -16.77 4.76
C LEU A 157 10.58 -18.09 4.60
N GLU A 158 10.21 -18.87 3.59
CA GLU A 158 10.90 -20.09 3.16
C GLU A 158 11.92 -19.81 2.06
#